data_AF-A0A7Y3U7K0-F1
#
_entry.id   AF-A0A7Y3U7K0-F1
#
_cell.length_a   1.000
_cell.length_b   1.000
_cell.length_c   1.000
_cell.angle_alpha   90.00
_cell.angle_beta   90.00
_cell.angle_gamma   90.00
#
_symmetry.space_group_name_H-M   'P 1'
#
loop_
_entity.id
_entity.type
_entity.pdbx_description
1 polymer ?
#
loop_
_entity_poly.entity_id
_entity_poly.type
_entity_poly.pdbx_seq_one_letter_code
_entity_poly.pdbx_strand_id
1 'polypeptide(L)'
;MSVQPSRTARRYSELSHFSSAEFRRIRSRALARPGAVIQLVGATMLFGIAAGIVLGILIVAFLALLKLLNPSPTLEHSLESGAYLAALLYILGVVILAVRLMDRLGLSLIREYIKSSLETASCPHCRQLLIGLPPRSGKITCPECGTSINLSDYDLSEVTWERIAAAQGSID
;
A
#
# COMPACT_ATOMS: atom_id res chain seq x y z
N MET A 1 -17.25 1.22 -25.16
CA MET A 1 -17.58 1.02 -23.73
C MET A 1 -16.50 1.73 -22.91
N SER A 2 -16.81 2.89 -22.32
CA SER A 2 -15.87 3.62 -21.47
C SER A 2 -15.73 2.91 -20.13
N VAL A 3 -14.54 2.40 -19.84
CA VAL A 3 -14.22 1.81 -18.54
C VAL A 3 -14.20 2.94 -17.51
N GLN A 4 -15.16 2.94 -16.58
CA GLN A 4 -15.17 3.93 -15.51
C GLN A 4 -13.88 3.79 -14.68
N PRO A 5 -13.12 4.87 -14.47
CA PRO A 5 -11.92 4.82 -13.66
C PRO A 5 -12.30 4.46 -12.21
N SER A 6 -11.61 3.45 -11.67
CA SER A 6 -11.77 3.04 -10.27
C SER A 6 -11.58 4.24 -9.33
N ARG A 7 -12.28 4.26 -8.18
CA ARG A 7 -12.20 5.34 -7.17
C ARG A 7 -10.75 5.67 -6.75
N THR A 8 -9.87 4.69 -6.82
CA THR A 8 -8.42 4.79 -6.62
C THR A 8 -7.71 5.61 -7.71
N ALA A 9 -8.09 5.48 -8.98
CA ALA A 9 -7.51 6.24 -10.09
C ALA A 9 -7.86 7.74 -10.03
N ARG A 10 -9.02 8.11 -9.50
CA ARG A 10 -9.36 9.54 -9.25
C ARG A 10 -8.52 10.18 -8.15
N ARG A 11 -8.02 9.37 -7.21
CA ARG A 11 -7.28 9.87 -6.04
C ARG A 11 -5.79 10.09 -6.35
N TYR A 12 -5.29 9.52 -7.45
CA TYR A 12 -3.91 9.60 -7.89
C TYR A 12 -3.85 9.78 -9.41
N SER A 13 -3.85 11.04 -9.87
CA SER A 13 -3.78 11.38 -11.30
C SER A 13 -2.54 10.81 -11.98
N GLU A 14 -1.43 10.68 -11.24
CA GLU A 14 -0.17 10.07 -11.70
C GLU A 14 -0.28 8.57 -12.00
N LEU A 15 -1.33 7.91 -11.50
CA LEU A 15 -1.60 6.48 -11.75
C LEU A 15 -2.69 6.28 -12.79
N SER A 16 -3.27 7.37 -13.33
CA SER A 16 -4.31 7.29 -14.36
C SER A 16 -3.80 6.77 -15.71
N HIS A 17 -2.49 6.82 -15.93
CA HIS A 17 -1.81 6.39 -17.15
C HIS A 17 -1.68 4.86 -17.24
N PHE A 18 -1.79 4.14 -16.12
CA PHE A 18 -1.60 2.69 -16.09
C PHE A 18 -2.91 1.95 -16.34
N SER A 19 -2.85 0.94 -17.22
CA SER A 19 -3.97 0.03 -17.43
C SER A 19 -4.30 -0.75 -16.15
N SER A 20 -5.58 -1.11 -15.96
CA SER A 20 -6.02 -1.90 -14.79
C SER A 20 -5.38 -3.31 -14.72
N ALA A 21 -4.83 -3.80 -15.83
CA ALA A 21 -4.06 -5.04 -15.90
C ALA A 21 -2.62 -4.85 -15.42
N GLU A 22 -1.94 -3.77 -15.83
CA GLU A 22 -0.60 -3.45 -15.34
C GLU A 22 -0.60 -3.10 -13.86
N PHE A 23 -1.60 -2.35 -13.40
CA PHE A 23 -1.74 -2.04 -11.98
C PHE A 23 -1.81 -3.32 -11.13
N ARG A 24 -2.56 -4.34 -11.59
CA ARG A 24 -2.61 -5.65 -10.93
C ARG A 24 -1.26 -6.37 -10.94
N ARG A 25 -0.49 -6.29 -12.02
CA ARG A 25 0.85 -6.91 -12.13
C ARG A 25 1.90 -6.20 -11.27
N ILE A 26 1.90 -4.87 -11.25
CA ILE A 26 2.82 -4.09 -10.40
C ILE A 26 2.46 -4.32 -8.93
N ARG A 27 1.16 -4.29 -8.60
CA ARG A 27 0.67 -4.62 -7.26
C ARG A 27 1.05 -6.03 -6.84
N SER A 28 0.93 -7.03 -7.72
CA SER A 28 1.31 -8.41 -7.37
C SER A 28 2.81 -8.57 -7.17
N ARG A 29 3.66 -7.90 -7.96
CA ARG A 29 5.13 -7.89 -7.76
C ARG A 29 5.56 -7.14 -6.51
N ALA A 30 4.94 -6.00 -6.22
CA ALA A 30 5.20 -5.25 -5.00
C ALA A 30 4.78 -6.04 -3.76
N LEU A 31 3.66 -6.77 -3.82
CA LEU A 31 3.22 -7.70 -2.77
C LEU A 31 4.07 -8.97 -2.71
N ALA A 32 4.81 -9.33 -3.77
CA ALA A 32 5.69 -10.49 -3.82
C ALA A 32 7.05 -10.28 -3.12
N ARG A 33 7.31 -9.12 -2.50
CA ARG A 33 8.37 -8.95 -1.49
C ARG A 33 7.75 -9.12 -0.10
N PRO A 34 7.65 -10.36 0.40
CA PRO A 34 6.80 -10.68 1.54
C PRO A 34 7.33 -10.10 2.86
N GLY A 35 8.63 -9.85 2.99
CA GLY A 35 9.26 -9.47 4.26
C GLY A 35 8.66 -8.20 4.87
N ALA A 36 8.60 -7.11 4.10
CA ALA A 36 8.07 -5.83 4.60
C ALA A 36 6.56 -5.88 4.84
N VAL A 37 5.80 -6.54 3.95
CA VAL A 37 4.34 -6.66 4.07
C VAL A 37 3.97 -7.54 5.27
N ILE A 38 4.64 -8.68 5.46
CA ILE A 38 4.41 -9.59 6.58
C ILE A 38 4.78 -8.93 7.91
N GLN A 39 5.93 -8.26 8.00
CA GLN A 39 6.32 -7.57 9.23
C GLN A 39 5.34 -6.46 9.60
N LEU A 40 4.86 -5.71 8.62
CA LEU A 40 3.92 -4.61 8.83
C LEU A 40 2.52 -5.11 9.18
N VAL A 41 2.02 -6.13 8.47
CA VAL A 41 0.74 -6.80 8.79
C VAL A 41 0.82 -7.46 10.17
N GLY A 42 1.93 -8.10 10.50
CA GLY A 42 2.17 -8.68 11.83
C GLY A 42 2.18 -7.61 12.93
N ALA A 43 2.89 -6.51 12.73
CA ALA A 43 2.96 -5.40 13.69
C ALA A 43 1.59 -4.75 13.92
N THR A 44 0.81 -4.55 12.84
CA THR A 44 -0.51 -3.94 12.94
C THR A 44 -1.53 -4.87 13.60
N MET A 45 -1.45 -6.17 13.32
CA MET A 45 -2.29 -7.17 13.98
C MET A 45 -1.97 -7.26 15.48
N LEU A 46 -0.69 -7.29 15.84
CA LEU A 46 -0.22 -7.26 17.24
C LEU A 46 -0.70 -6.00 17.97
N PHE A 47 -0.57 -4.84 17.34
CA PHE A 47 -1.03 -3.58 17.92
C PHE A 47 -2.55 -3.56 18.11
N GLY A 48 -3.32 -4.07 17.15
CA GLY A 48 -4.78 -4.19 17.26
C GLY A 48 -5.20 -5.15 18.38
N ILE A 49 -4.50 -6.26 18.56
CA ILE A 49 -4.73 -7.20 19.67
C ILE A 49 -4.42 -6.52 21.01
N ALA A 50 -3.25 -5.89 21.13
CA ALA A 50 -2.84 -5.19 22.35
C ALA A 50 -3.82 -4.07 22.73
N ALA A 51 -4.22 -3.24 21.77
CA ALA A 51 -5.22 -2.20 21.97
C ALA A 51 -6.57 -2.78 22.43
N GLY A 52 -6.97 -3.93 21.88
CA GLY A 52 -8.21 -4.60 22.26
C GLY A 52 -8.19 -5.17 23.65
N ILE A 53 -7.07 -5.75 24.06
CA ILE A 53 -6.89 -6.24 25.43
C ILE A 53 -6.98 -5.06 26.41
N VAL A 54 -6.27 -3.96 26.14
CA VAL A 54 -6.29 -2.77 27.00
C VAL A 54 -7.71 -2.19 27.09
N LEU A 55 -8.40 -2.04 25.97
CA LEU A 55 -9.77 -1.53 25.97
C LEU A 55 -10.74 -2.46 26.69
N GLY A 56 -10.62 -3.77 26.49
CA GLY A 56 -11.43 -4.78 27.19
C GLY A 56 -11.25 -4.71 28.70
N ILE A 57 -10.00 -4.57 29.17
CA ILE A 57 -9.69 -4.39 30.60
C ILE A 57 -10.34 -3.10 31.12
N LEU A 58 -10.23 -1.99 30.39
CA LEU A 58 -10.84 -0.72 30.80
C LEU A 58 -12.37 -0.80 30.89
N ILE A 59 -13.03 -1.48 29.94
CA ILE A 59 -14.48 -1.69 29.96
C ILE A 59 -14.87 -2.53 31.19
N VAL A 60 -14.21 -3.67 31.42
CA VAL A 60 -14.51 -4.54 32.57
C VAL A 60 -14.29 -3.80 33.89
N ALA A 61 -13.20 -3.05 34.03
CA ALA A 61 -12.92 -2.24 35.21
C ALA A 61 -14.00 -1.16 35.44
N PHE A 62 -14.44 -0.50 34.37
CA PHE A 62 -15.51 0.50 34.43
C PHE A 62 -16.85 -0.13 34.84
N LEU A 63 -17.21 -1.28 34.29
CA LEU A 63 -18.43 -2.01 34.67
C LEU A 63 -18.38 -2.49 36.12
N ALA A 64 -17.23 -2.98 36.58
CA ALA A 64 -17.04 -3.37 37.97
C ALA A 64 -17.20 -2.17 38.92
N LEU A 65 -16.66 -1.00 38.55
CA LEU A 65 -16.82 0.23 39.31
C LEU A 65 -18.28 0.68 39.39
N LEU A 66 -19.02 0.62 38.27
CA LEU A 66 -20.46 0.93 38.26
C LEU A 66 -21.26 -0.03 39.16
N LYS A 67 -20.93 -1.33 39.15
CA LYS A 67 -21.57 -2.32 40.02
C LYS A 67 -21.29 -2.03 41.51
N LEU A 68 -20.10 -1.53 41.83
CA LEU A 68 -19.76 -1.10 43.20
C LEU A 68 -20.57 0.14 43.63
N LEU A 69 -20.80 1.07 42.70
CA LEU A 69 -21.52 2.32 42.98
C LEU A 69 -23.04 2.13 43.05
N ASN A 70 -23.60 1.18 42.30
CA ASN A 70 -25.04 0.91 42.27
C ASN A 70 -25.34 -0.60 42.19
N PRO A 71 -25.60 -1.27 43.33
CA PRO A 71 -25.85 -2.71 43.38
C PRO A 71 -27.30 -3.09 43.02
N SER A 72 -27.93 -2.44 42.04
CA SER A 72 -29.31 -2.74 41.67
C SER A 72 -29.40 -3.96 40.72
N PRO A 73 -30.34 -4.90 40.96
CA PRO A 73 -30.45 -6.13 40.17
C PRO A 73 -31.00 -5.90 38.75
N THR A 74 -31.69 -4.78 38.51
CA THR A 74 -32.16 -4.38 37.17
C THR A 74 -31.02 -3.99 36.23
N LEU A 75 -29.84 -3.69 36.77
CA LEU A 75 -28.68 -3.28 35.99
C LEU A 75 -28.02 -4.47 35.25
N GLU A 76 -28.12 -5.70 35.78
CA GLU A 76 -27.41 -6.87 35.23
C GLU A 76 -27.86 -7.24 33.80
N HIS A 77 -29.17 -7.22 33.51
CA HIS A 77 -29.66 -7.51 32.15
C HIS A 77 -29.33 -6.40 31.15
N SER A 78 -29.23 -5.15 31.59
CA SER A 78 -28.83 -4.03 30.73
C SER A 78 -27.32 -4.05 30.45
N LEU A 79 -26.52 -4.55 31.39
CA LEU A 79 -25.07 -4.70 31.25
C LEU A 79 -24.68 -5.76 30.21
N GLU A 80 -25.38 -6.90 30.16
CA GLU A 80 -25.09 -7.93 29.16
C GLU A 80 -25.34 -7.43 27.74
N SER A 81 -26.50 -6.82 27.50
CA SER A 81 -26.84 -6.23 26.19
C SER A 81 -25.88 -5.08 25.79
N GLY A 82 -25.49 -4.24 26.75
CA GLY A 82 -24.49 -3.20 26.54
C GLY A 82 -23.10 -3.74 26.19
N ALA A 83 -22.67 -4.84 26.83
CA ALA A 83 -21.39 -5.48 26.56
C ALA A 83 -21.33 -6.07 25.14
N TYR A 84 -22.42 -6.71 24.66
CA TYR A 84 -22.50 -7.21 23.28
C TYR A 84 -22.41 -6.08 22.25
N LEU A 85 -23.14 -4.98 22.47
CA LEU A 85 -23.09 -3.84 21.56
C LEU A 85 -21.70 -3.19 21.54
N ALA A 86 -21.06 -3.04 22.70
CA ALA A 86 -19.70 -2.50 22.81
C ALA A 86 -18.68 -3.39 22.09
N ALA A 87 -18.77 -4.72 22.26
CA ALA A 87 -17.92 -5.67 21.56
C ALA A 87 -18.11 -5.61 20.04
N LEU A 88 -19.35 -5.50 19.56
CA LEU A 88 -19.65 -5.39 18.14
C LEU A 88 -19.07 -4.11 17.52
N LEU A 89 -19.27 -2.97 18.19
CA LEU A 89 -18.72 -1.68 17.78
C LEU A 89 -17.19 -1.68 17.79
N TYR A 90 -16.58 -2.35 18.77
CA TYR A 90 -15.13 -2.52 18.83
C TYR A 90 -14.60 -3.30 17.63
N ILE A 91 -15.19 -4.47 17.33
CA ILE A 91 -14.80 -5.29 16.16
C ILE A 91 -14.95 -4.47 14.87
N LEU A 92 -16.07 -3.78 14.71
CA LEU A 92 -16.32 -2.93 13.54
C LEU A 92 -15.26 -1.81 13.42
N GLY A 93 -14.92 -1.17 14.53
CA GLY A 93 -13.89 -0.13 14.60
C GLY A 93 -12.51 -0.65 14.19
N VAL A 94 -12.11 -1.82 14.70
CA VAL A 94 -10.83 -2.47 14.35
C VAL A 94 -10.79 -2.81 12.86
N VAL A 95 -11.87 -3.36 12.29
CA VAL A 95 -11.95 -3.68 10.86
C VAL A 95 -11.84 -2.42 10.00
N ILE A 96 -12.58 -1.35 10.34
CA ILE A 96 -12.51 -0.08 9.60
C ILE A 96 -11.10 0.51 9.68
N LEU A 97 -10.49 0.50 10.86
CA LEU A 97 -9.13 0.99 11.06
C LEU A 97 -8.13 0.17 10.23
N ALA A 98 -8.20 -1.16 10.25
CA ALA A 98 -7.34 -2.04 9.48
C ALA A 98 -7.46 -1.79 7.97
N VAL A 99 -8.68 -1.64 7.45
CA VAL A 99 -8.92 -1.32 6.03
C VAL A 99 -8.31 0.04 5.67
N ARG A 100 -8.53 1.09 6.49
CA ARG A 100 -7.95 2.42 6.25
C ARG A 100 -6.44 2.43 6.33
N LEU A 101 -5.87 1.64 7.23
CA LEU A 101 -4.44 1.52 7.40
C LEU A 101 -3.83 0.80 6.19
N MET A 102 -4.44 -0.30 5.72
CA MET A 102 -4.03 -0.97 4.49
C MET A 102 -4.07 -0.02 3.29
N ASP A 103 -5.10 0.82 3.18
CA ASP A 103 -5.24 1.78 2.08
C ASP A 103 -4.10 2.82 2.10
N ARG A 104 -3.79 3.37 3.28
CA ARG A 104 -2.68 4.34 3.44
C ARG A 104 -1.31 3.71 3.25
N LEU A 105 -1.09 2.50 3.77
CA LEU A 105 0.21 1.82 3.72
C LEU A 105 0.49 1.21 2.35
N GLY A 106 -0.55 0.78 1.63
CA GLY A 106 -0.41 0.35 0.24
C GLY A 106 0.22 1.44 -0.63
N LEU A 107 -0.10 2.71 -0.35
CA LEU A 107 0.44 3.85 -1.08
C LEU A 107 1.90 4.13 -0.75
N SER A 108 2.30 4.05 0.52
CA SER A 108 3.71 4.25 0.88
C SER A 108 4.58 3.18 0.25
N LEU A 109 4.14 1.92 0.26
CA LEU A 109 4.86 0.81 -0.38
C LEU A 109 4.96 0.99 -1.90
N ILE A 110 3.87 1.41 -2.57
CA ILE A 110 3.90 1.72 -4.01
C ILE A 110 4.88 2.87 -4.29
N ARG A 111 4.90 3.90 -3.44
CA ARG A 111 5.79 5.06 -3.62
C ARG A 111 7.26 4.68 -3.43
N GLU A 112 7.57 3.88 -2.43
CA GLU A 112 8.92 3.35 -2.19
C GLU A 112 9.39 2.51 -3.39
N TYR A 113 8.49 1.66 -3.89
CA TYR A 113 8.77 0.82 -5.06
C TYR A 113 9.02 1.66 -6.32
N ILE A 114 8.18 2.65 -6.59
CA ILE A 114 8.35 3.58 -7.72
C ILE A 114 9.67 4.33 -7.57
N LYS A 115 9.99 4.85 -6.38
CA LYS A 115 11.24 5.59 -6.14
C LYS A 115 12.47 4.71 -6.37
N SER A 116 12.46 3.47 -5.87
CA SER A 116 13.53 2.50 -6.10
C SER A 116 13.70 2.18 -7.59
N SER A 117 12.61 1.97 -8.33
CA SER A 117 12.68 1.75 -9.79
C SER A 117 13.12 2.98 -10.57
N LEU A 118 12.74 4.18 -10.13
CA LEU A 118 13.19 5.43 -10.75
C LEU A 118 14.69 5.63 -10.54
N GLU A 119 15.22 5.34 -9.35
CA GLU A 119 16.65 5.41 -9.07
C GLU A 119 17.46 4.46 -9.96
N THR A 120 16.94 3.27 -10.26
CA THR A 120 17.59 2.34 -11.20
C THR A 120 17.51 2.81 -12.65
N ALA A 121 16.45 3.52 -13.03
CA ALA A 121 16.26 4.06 -14.37
C ALA A 121 16.86 5.48 -14.57
N SER A 122 17.57 6.00 -13.57
CA SER A 122 18.21 7.31 -13.60
C SER A 122 19.66 7.21 -14.09
N CYS A 123 20.14 8.22 -14.79
CA CYS A 123 21.57 8.32 -15.08
C CYS A 123 22.38 8.45 -13.76
N PRO A 124 23.43 7.65 -13.53
CA PRO A 124 24.21 7.71 -12.29
C PRO A 124 24.96 9.04 -12.14
N HIS A 125 25.18 9.77 -13.23
CA HIS A 125 25.96 11.00 -13.23
C HIS A 125 25.11 12.26 -12.97
N CYS A 126 24.00 12.42 -13.70
CA CYS A 126 23.16 13.62 -13.64
C CYS A 126 21.76 13.37 -13.06
N ARG A 127 21.40 12.11 -12.72
CA ARG A 127 20.09 11.68 -12.21
C ARG A 127 18.89 11.98 -13.14
N GLN A 128 19.14 12.29 -14.41
CA GLN A 128 18.07 12.41 -15.40
C GLN A 128 17.41 11.04 -15.61
N LEU A 129 16.07 11.01 -15.65
CA LEU A 129 15.33 9.80 -16.00
C LEU A 129 15.64 9.39 -17.44
N LEU A 130 15.99 8.12 -17.65
CA LEU A 130 16.28 7.56 -18.98
C LEU A 130 15.10 6.79 -19.59
N ILE A 131 13.93 6.86 -18.94
CA ILE A 131 12.71 6.20 -19.40
C ILE A 131 12.23 6.85 -20.70
N GLY A 132 11.97 6.04 -21.72
CA GLY A 132 11.45 6.49 -23.03
C GLY A 132 12.53 6.80 -24.07
N LEU A 133 13.82 6.71 -23.73
CA LEU A 133 14.90 6.84 -24.71
C LEU A 133 15.12 5.50 -25.44
N PRO A 134 15.16 5.50 -26.80
CA PRO A 134 15.39 4.29 -27.56
C PRO A 134 16.82 3.78 -27.33
N PRO A 135 17.01 2.50 -26.98
CA PRO A 135 18.34 1.92 -26.91
C PRO A 135 18.97 1.87 -28.31
N ARG A 136 20.26 2.19 -28.42
CA ARG A 136 21.05 1.97 -29.65
C ARG A 136 22.16 0.98 -29.34
N SER A 137 22.07 -0.22 -29.93
CA SER A 137 23.08 -1.28 -29.80
C SER A 137 23.32 -1.70 -28.34
N GLY A 138 22.25 -1.95 -27.58
CA GLY A 138 22.35 -2.34 -26.16
C GLY A 138 22.85 -1.25 -25.20
N LYS A 139 22.98 0.00 -25.66
CA LYS A 139 23.38 1.15 -24.82
C LYS A 139 22.35 2.27 -24.89
N ILE A 140 22.23 3.01 -23.79
CA ILE A 140 21.43 4.25 -23.70
C ILE A 140 22.39 5.39 -23.41
N THR A 141 22.34 6.43 -24.24
CA THR A 141 23.15 7.64 -24.02
C THR A 141 22.29 8.70 -23.37
N CYS A 142 22.73 9.23 -22.23
CA CYS A 142 22.04 10.33 -21.57
C CYS A 142 22.16 11.61 -22.41
N PRO A 143 21.06 12.31 -22.74
CA PRO A 143 21.11 13.51 -23.57
C PRO A 143 21.74 14.72 -22.84
N GLU A 144 21.68 14.75 -21.51
CA GLU A 144 22.19 15.86 -20.71
C GLU A 144 23.71 15.80 -20.50
N CYS A 145 24.24 14.62 -20.15
CA CYS A 145 25.66 14.48 -19.79
C CYS A 145 26.48 13.66 -20.79
N GLY A 146 25.86 13.08 -21.82
CA GLY A 146 26.52 12.25 -22.82
C GLY A 146 27.02 10.88 -22.31
N THR A 147 26.78 10.54 -21.05
CA THR A 147 27.21 9.25 -20.48
C THR A 147 26.44 8.10 -21.13
N SER A 148 27.16 7.12 -21.69
CA SER A 148 26.57 5.89 -22.22
C SER A 148 26.47 4.82 -21.15
N ILE A 149 25.27 4.30 -20.92
CA ILE A 149 25.00 3.23 -19.96
C ILE A 149 24.72 1.94 -20.74
N ASN A 150 25.34 0.84 -20.31
CA ASN A 150 25.13 -0.47 -20.91
C ASN A 150 23.94 -1.16 -20.24
N LEU A 151 22.96 -1.61 -21.03
CA LEU A 151 21.76 -2.26 -20.49
C LEU A 151 22.07 -3.60 -19.80
N SER A 152 23.15 -4.26 -20.22
CA SER A 152 23.61 -5.52 -19.61
C SER A 152 23.95 -5.39 -18.12
N ASP A 153 24.40 -4.21 -17.69
CA ASP A 153 24.87 -3.99 -16.32
C ASP A 153 23.71 -3.88 -15.33
N TYR A 154 22.49 -3.72 -15.83
CA TYR A 154 21.26 -3.55 -15.05
C TYR A 154 20.28 -4.71 -15.19
N ASP A 155 20.72 -5.84 -15.76
CA ASP A 155 19.92 -7.05 -15.98
C ASP A 155 18.63 -6.79 -16.80
N LEU A 156 18.64 -5.71 -17.58
CA LEU A 156 17.55 -5.29 -18.44
C LEU A 156 17.81 -5.84 -19.84
N SER A 157 17.11 -6.91 -20.21
CA SER A 157 17.13 -7.40 -21.58
C SER A 157 16.51 -6.37 -22.53
N GLU A 158 17.04 -6.27 -23.75
CA GLU A 158 16.55 -5.37 -24.81
C GLU A 158 15.04 -5.58 -25.07
N VAL A 159 14.59 -6.84 -24.98
CA VAL A 159 13.18 -7.25 -25.08
C VAL A 159 12.29 -6.65 -23.99
N THR A 160 12.82 -6.49 -22.77
CA THR A 160 12.08 -5.86 -21.67
C THR A 160 11.95 -4.35 -21.92
N TRP A 161 12.97 -3.76 -22.53
CA TRP A 161 13.00 -2.34 -22.85
C TRP A 161 12.07 -1.97 -24.00
N GLU A 162 12.04 -2.76 -25.08
CA GLU A 162 11.06 -2.60 -26.16
C GLU A 162 9.62 -2.75 -25.68
N ARG A 163 9.35 -3.66 -24.74
CA ARG A 163 8.00 -3.80 -24.15
C ARG A 163 7.58 -2.59 -23.34
N ILE A 164 8.51 -1.97 -22.63
CA ILE A 164 8.24 -0.74 -21.86
C ILE A 164 8.03 0.44 -22.80
N ALA A 165 8.85 0.57 -23.84
CA ALA A 165 8.70 1.60 -24.85
C ALA A 165 7.38 1.44 -25.64
N ALA A 166 7.00 0.22 -26.02
CA ALA A 166 5.76 -0.06 -26.72
C ALA A 166 4.51 0.21 -25.86
N ALA A 167 4.59 -0.03 -24.54
CA ALA A 167 3.52 0.31 -23.62
C ALA A 167 3.34 1.83 -23.46
N GLN A 168 4.41 2.61 -23.63
CA GLN A 168 4.34 4.09 -23.60
C GLN A 168 3.86 4.68 -24.92
N GLY A 169 4.25 4.11 -26.06
CA GLY A 169 3.85 4.59 -27.39
C GLY A 169 2.39 4.31 -27.78
N SER A 170 1.62 3.56 -27.00
CA SER A 170 0.19 3.34 -27.22
C SER A 170 -0.71 4.33 -26.46
N ILE A 171 -0.12 5.40 -25.92
CA ILE A 171 -0.81 6.39 -25.07
C ILE A 171 -1.09 7.71 -25.83
N ASP A 172 -0.62 7.82 -27.07
CA ASP A 172 -0.99 8.90 -28.02
C ASP A 172 -2.21 8.48 -28.88
#